data_AF-A0A7S3BAT0-F1
#
_entry.id   AF-A0A7S3BAT0-F1
#
_cell.length_a   1.000
_cell.length_b   1.000
_cell.length_c   1.000
_cell.angle_alpha   90.00
_cell.angle_beta   90.00
_cell.angle_gamma   90.00
#
_symmetry.space_group_name_H-M   'P 1'
#
loop_
_entity.id
_entity.type
_entity.pdbx_description
1 polymer ?
#
loop_
_entity_poly.entity_id
_entity_poly.type
_entity_poly.pdbx_seq_one_letter_code
_entity_poly.pdbx_strand_id
1 'polypeptide(L)'
;IDGHRPVDELWERARGAWAELLDGGASNGLLEGTTLVVCHNQVGKALLCTALGLDETHLRAFEFPNCGALELEWPADATCATRWRWRLPLPGDAEQWRVGV
;
A
#
# COMPACT_ATOMS: atom_id res chain seq x y z
N ILE A 1 2.11 -3.65 25.54
CA ILE A 1 1.09 -3.22 26.53
C ILE A 1 0.24 -4.45 26.80
N ASP A 2 0.10 -4.89 28.05
CA ASP A 2 -0.68 -6.08 28.42
C ASP A 2 -0.31 -7.36 27.62
N GLY A 3 1.00 -7.57 27.40
CA GLY A 3 1.50 -8.70 26.59
C GLY A 3 1.40 -8.52 25.07
N HIS A 4 0.64 -7.52 24.61
CA HIS A 4 0.54 -7.18 23.19
C HIS A 4 1.76 -6.43 22.69
N ARG A 5 2.14 -6.74 21.44
CA ARG A 5 3.18 -6.06 20.67
C ARG A 5 2.52 -5.44 19.45
N PRO A 6 1.91 -4.23 19.58
CA PRO A 6 1.01 -3.69 18.56
C PRO A 6 1.67 -3.50 17.20
N VAL A 7 2.96 -3.20 17.17
CA VAL A 7 3.75 -3.03 15.93
C VAL A 7 3.87 -4.37 15.21
N ASP A 8 4.27 -5.41 15.91
CA ASP A 8 4.42 -6.77 15.37
C ASP A 8 3.06 -7.34 14.92
N GLU A 9 2.02 -7.13 15.72
CA GLU A 9 0.67 -7.59 15.39
C GLU A 9 0.09 -6.86 14.17
N LEU A 10 0.35 -5.55 14.06
CA LEU A 10 0.00 -4.77 12.86
C LEU A 10 0.76 -5.28 11.63
N TRP A 11 2.06 -5.54 11.79
CA TRP A 11 2.91 -6.06 10.74
C TRP A 11 2.40 -7.37 10.19
N GLU A 12 2.14 -8.35 11.07
CA GLU A 12 1.69 -9.67 10.65
C GLU A 12 0.36 -9.62 9.91
N ARG A 13 -0.58 -8.79 10.39
CA ARG A 13 -1.86 -8.56 9.70
C ARG A 13 -1.68 -7.92 8.33
N ALA A 14 -0.78 -6.94 8.21
CA ALA A 14 -0.52 -6.28 6.93
C ALA A 14 0.12 -7.24 5.93
N ARG A 15 1.05 -8.10 6.37
CA ARG A 15 1.60 -9.15 5.50
C ARG A 15 0.54 -10.14 5.02
N GLY A 16 -0.33 -10.60 5.91
CA GLY A 16 -1.44 -11.48 5.56
C GLY A 16 -2.36 -10.82 4.52
N ALA A 17 -2.77 -9.58 4.77
CA ALA A 17 -3.61 -8.81 3.84
C ALA A 17 -2.93 -8.58 2.48
N TRP A 18 -1.61 -8.39 2.45
CA TRP A 18 -0.86 -8.26 1.21
C TRP A 18 -0.87 -9.56 0.40
N ALA A 19 -0.64 -10.70 1.06
CA ALA A 19 -0.72 -12.01 0.41
C ALA A 19 -2.12 -12.28 -0.16
N GLU A 20 -3.17 -11.97 0.59
CA GLU A 20 -4.57 -12.09 0.12
C GLU A 20 -4.86 -11.18 -1.08
N LEU A 21 -4.32 -9.96 -1.11
CA LEU A 21 -4.42 -9.06 -2.26
C LEU A 21 -3.78 -9.67 -3.51
N LEU A 22 -2.60 -10.29 -3.35
CA LEU A 22 -1.90 -10.93 -4.46
C LEU A 22 -2.65 -12.17 -4.96
N ASP A 23 -3.08 -13.04 -4.07
CA ASP A 23 -3.80 -14.28 -4.42
C ASP A 23 -5.18 -13.97 -5.03
N GLY A 24 -5.92 -13.04 -4.43
CA GLY A 24 -7.23 -12.62 -4.91
C GLY A 24 -7.16 -11.91 -6.26
N GLY A 25 -6.08 -11.18 -6.54
CA GLY A 25 -5.90 -10.51 -7.81
C GLY A 25 -5.28 -11.37 -8.91
N ALA A 26 -4.50 -12.39 -8.57
CA ALA A 26 -4.05 -13.43 -9.51
C ALA A 26 -5.21 -14.34 -9.93
N SER A 27 -6.12 -14.67 -9.02
CA SER A 27 -7.27 -15.56 -9.29
C SER A 27 -8.43 -14.87 -10.02
N ASN A 28 -8.63 -13.57 -9.79
CA ASN A 28 -9.77 -12.81 -10.36
C ASN A 28 -9.36 -11.80 -11.44
N GLY A 29 -8.10 -11.79 -11.88
CA GLY A 29 -7.56 -10.87 -12.89
C GLY A 29 -7.36 -9.43 -12.41
N LEU A 30 -7.55 -9.13 -11.12
CA LEU A 30 -7.39 -7.76 -10.58
C LEU A 30 -5.94 -7.25 -10.64
N LEU A 31 -4.95 -8.14 -10.75
CA LEU A 31 -3.53 -7.77 -10.94
C LEU A 31 -3.14 -7.55 -12.40
N GLU A 32 -4.02 -7.85 -13.37
CA GLU A 32 -3.77 -7.52 -14.78
C GLU A 32 -3.97 -6.01 -15.07
N GLY A 33 -4.47 -5.26 -14.09
CA GLY A 33 -4.73 -3.83 -14.19
C GLY A 33 -4.36 -3.04 -12.93
N THR A 34 -4.89 -1.83 -12.81
CA THR A 34 -4.65 -0.96 -11.65
C THR A 34 -5.63 -1.28 -10.52
N THR A 35 -5.11 -1.70 -9.37
CA THR A 35 -5.89 -1.88 -8.13
C THR A 35 -5.67 -0.71 -7.18
N LEU A 36 -6.76 -0.14 -6.65
CA LEU A 36 -6.71 0.87 -5.60
C LEU A 36 -6.89 0.22 -4.22
N VAL A 37 -5.90 0.38 -3.35
CA VAL A 37 -5.98 -0.06 -1.94
C VAL A 37 -6.18 1.17 -1.05
N VAL A 38 -7.30 1.21 -0.32
CA VAL A 38 -7.60 2.27 0.66
C VAL A 38 -7.36 1.74 2.06
N CYS A 39 -6.62 2.49 2.87
CA CYS A 39 -6.17 2.02 4.16
C CYS A 39 -5.93 3.17 5.15
N HIS A 40 -5.84 2.85 6.44
CA HIS A 40 -5.43 3.79 7.47
C HIS A 40 -3.90 3.93 7.52
N ASN A 41 -3.39 5.10 7.90
CA ASN A 41 -1.97 5.46 7.92
C ASN A 41 -1.02 4.30 8.33
N GLN A 42 -1.21 3.75 9.53
CA GLN A 42 -0.31 2.72 10.07
C GLN A 42 -0.34 1.41 9.26
N VAL A 43 -1.49 0.98 8.76
CA VAL A 43 -1.58 -0.22 7.94
C VAL A 43 -1.06 0.04 6.53
N GLY A 44 -1.26 1.24 5.98
CA GLY A 44 -0.67 1.65 4.70
C GLY A 44 0.85 1.64 4.72
N LYS A 45 1.46 2.07 5.83
CA LYS A 45 2.91 1.96 6.05
C LYS A 45 3.38 0.51 6.12
N ALA A 46 2.64 -0.34 6.82
CA ALA A 46 2.96 -1.76 6.93
C ALA A 46 2.82 -2.49 5.58
N LEU A 47 1.79 -2.18 4.79
CA LEU A 47 1.60 -2.69 3.43
C LEU A 47 2.72 -2.22 2.51
N LEU A 48 3.10 -0.93 2.54
CA LEU A 48 4.21 -0.41 1.75
C LEU A 48 5.52 -1.11 2.10
N CYS A 49 5.86 -1.22 3.39
CA CYS A 49 7.07 -1.90 3.83
C CYS A 49 7.06 -3.39 3.40
N THR A 50 5.93 -4.08 3.56
CA THR A 50 5.74 -5.46 3.10
C THR A 50 6.01 -5.58 1.60
N ALA A 51 5.39 -4.69 0.82
CA ALA A 51 5.54 -4.68 -0.63
C ALA A 51 7.00 -4.39 -1.06
N LEU A 52 7.74 -3.59 -0.30
CA LEU A 52 9.16 -3.32 -0.55
C LEU A 52 10.11 -4.42 -0.03
N GLY A 53 9.58 -5.47 0.60
CA GLY A 53 10.39 -6.52 1.24
C GLY A 53 11.17 -6.03 2.47
N LEU A 54 10.73 -4.94 3.09
CA LEU A 54 11.26 -4.43 4.35
C LEU A 54 10.62 -5.14 5.53
N ASP A 55 11.18 -4.97 6.72
CA ASP A 55 10.66 -5.52 7.98
C ASP A 55 9.97 -4.44 8.84
N GLU A 56 9.42 -4.84 9.98
CA GLU A 56 8.71 -3.98 10.91
C GLU A 56 9.58 -2.84 11.49
N THR A 57 10.91 -2.97 11.46
CA THR A 57 11.82 -1.94 11.94
C THR A 57 11.77 -0.68 11.07
N HIS A 58 11.31 -0.83 9.82
CA HIS A 58 11.17 0.26 8.85
C HIS A 58 9.82 0.98 8.92
N LEU A 59 8.89 0.54 9.79
CA LEU A 59 7.59 1.20 9.95
C LEU A 59 7.71 2.68 10.33
N ARG A 60 8.83 3.11 10.93
CA ARG A 60 9.05 4.52 11.28
C ARG A 60 9.75 5.33 10.19
N ALA A 61 10.25 4.67 9.14
CA ALA A 61 10.97 5.33 8.04
C ALA A 61 10.03 6.06 7.07
N PHE A 62 8.75 5.69 7.03
CA PHE A 62 7.75 6.27 6.13
C PHE A 62 6.72 7.11 6.89
N GLU A 63 6.28 8.19 6.27
CA GLU A 63 5.09 8.95 6.69
C GLU A 63 3.99 8.73 5.66
N PHE A 64 2.77 8.42 6.11
CA PHE A 64 1.62 8.25 5.24
C PHE A 64 0.54 9.25 5.69
N PRO A 65 0.54 10.48 5.15
CA PRO A 65 -0.35 11.52 5.60
C PRO A 65 -1.81 11.18 5.26
N ASN A 66 -2.75 11.88 5.90
CA ASN A 66 -4.14 11.81 5.50
C ASN A 66 -4.29 12.20 4.03
N CYS A 67 -5.05 11.40 3.28
CA CYS A 67 -5.22 11.55 1.84
C CYS A 67 -3.92 11.44 1.01
N GLY A 68 -2.82 10.96 1.61
CA GLY A 68 -1.65 10.57 0.85
C GLY A 68 -1.99 9.42 -0.10
N ALA A 69 -1.49 9.48 -1.32
CA ALA A 69 -1.54 8.37 -2.25
C ALA A 69 -0.11 8.02 -2.67
N LEU A 70 0.12 6.75 -2.94
CA LEU A 70 1.33 6.27 -3.59
C LEU A 70 0.96 5.33 -4.71
N GLU A 71 1.79 5.32 -5.74
CA GLU A 71 1.73 4.34 -6.81
C GLU A 71 2.87 3.35 -6.60
N LEU A 72 2.57 2.08 -6.83
CA LEU A 72 3.51 0.97 -6.69
C LEU A 72 3.35 0.05 -7.89
N GLU A 73 4.49 -0.33 -8.47
CA GLU A 73 4.56 -1.27 -9.58
C GLU A 73 4.93 -2.65 -9.07
N TRP A 74 4.08 -3.63 -9.38
CA TRP A 74 4.25 -5.02 -8.98
C TRP A 74 4.27 -5.93 -10.21
N PRO A 75 5.45 -6.43 -10.63
CA PRO A 75 5.54 -7.45 -11.68
C PRO A 75 4.96 -8.80 -11.22
N ALA A 76 4.41 -9.58 -12.15
CA ALA A 76 3.73 -10.84 -11.85
C ALA A 76 4.64 -11.91 -11.22
N ASP A 77 5.93 -11.88 -11.51
CA ASP A 77 6.94 -12.81 -11.02
C ASP A 77 7.77 -12.25 -9.85
N ALA A 78 7.43 -11.06 -9.37
CA ALA A 78 8.19 -10.39 -8.33
C ALA A 78 7.70 -10.76 -6.91
N THR A 79 8.66 -10.90 -6.00
CA THR A 79 8.40 -11.07 -4.56
C THR A 79 8.32 -9.73 -3.82
N CYS A 80 8.76 -8.65 -4.46
CA CYS A 80 8.71 -7.28 -3.95
C CYS A 80 8.50 -6.29 -5.10
N ALA A 81 8.01 -5.10 -4.78
CA ALA A 81 7.80 -4.04 -5.74
C ALA A 81 9.12 -3.53 -6.31
N THR A 82 9.13 -3.29 -7.61
CA THR A 82 10.33 -2.80 -8.33
C THR A 82 10.43 -1.29 -8.33
N ARG A 83 9.27 -0.61 -8.32
CA ARG A 83 9.17 0.85 -8.35
C ARG A 83 8.00 1.31 -7.50
N TRP A 84 8.19 2.44 -6.82
CA TRP A 84 7.13 3.13 -6.12
C TRP A 84 7.38 4.63 -6.13
N ARG A 85 6.33 5.42 -6.00
CA ARG A 85 6.42 6.88 -5.85
C ARG A 85 5.24 7.41 -5.05
N TRP A 86 5.46 8.47 -4.29
CA TRP A 86 4.36 9.26 -3.76
C TRP A 86 3.60 9.92 -4.92
N ARG A 87 2.27 9.81 -4.86
CA ARG A 87 1.35 10.61 -5.66
C ARG A 87 0.70 11.65 -4.76
N LEU A 88 1.38 12.78 -4.68
CA LEU A 88 0.79 13.99 -4.13
C LEU A 88 0.00 14.70 -5.23
N PRO A 89 -1.12 15.38 -4.90
CA PRO A 89 -1.80 16.24 -5.85
C PRO A 89 -0.78 17.25 -6.39
N LEU A 90 -0.59 17.26 -7.71
CA LEU A 90 0.22 18.29 -8.34
C LEU A 90 -0.59 19.60 -8.36
N PRO A 91 0.07 20.77 -8.29
CA PRO A 91 -0.59 22.03 -8.62
C PRO A 91 -1.24 21.91 -10.01
N GLY A 92 -2.58 21.94 -10.07
CA GLY A 92 -3.38 21.73 -11.29
C GLY A 92 -4.22 20.44 -11.33
N ASP A 93 -3.96 19.44 -10.49
CA ASP A 93 -4.78 18.21 -10.44
C ASP A 93 -6.20 18.48 -9.91
N ALA A 94 -6.34 19.45 -9.00
CA ALA A 94 -7.63 19.89 -8.48
C ALA A 94 -8.48 20.68 -9.49
N GLU A 95 -7.91 21.14 -10.61
CA GLU A 95 -8.66 21.84 -11.67
C GLU A 95 -9.22 20.87 -12.73
N GLN A 96 -8.86 19.59 -12.68
CA GLN A 96 -9.27 18.58 -13.66
C GLN A 96 -10.55 17.81 -13.31
N TRP A 97 -11.26 18.16 -12.23
CA TRP A 97 -12.56 17.56 -11.94
C TRP A 97 -13.54 17.86 -13.10
N ARG A 98 -13.80 16.87 -13.95
CA ARG A 98 -14.95 16.93 -14.85
C ARG A 98 -16.20 16.60 -14.04
N VAL A 99 -17.00 17.62 -13.75
CA VAL A 99 -18.40 17.42 -13.39
C VAL A 99 -19.14 17.18 -14.70
N GLY A 100 -19.71 15.99 -14.86
CA GLY A 100 -20.38 15.56 -16.09
C GLY A 100 -21.63 14.74 -15.79
N VAL A 101 -22.76 15.46 -15.87
CA VAL A 101 -24.21 15.12 -15.83
C VAL A 101 -24.67 14.18 -14.73
#